data_AF-A0AAP8ME28-F1
#
_entry.id   AF-A0AAP8ME28-F1
#
_cell.length_a   1.000
_cell.length_b   1.000
_cell.length_c   1.000
_cell.angle_alpha   90.00
_cell.angle_beta   90.00
_cell.angle_gamma   90.00
#
_symmetry.space_group_name_H-M   'P 1'
#
loop_
_entity.id
_entity.type
_entity.pdbx_description
1 polymer ?
#
loop_
_entity_poly.entity_id
_entity_poly.type
_entity_poly.pdbx_seq_one_letter_code
_entity_poly.pdbx_strand_id
1 'polypeptide(L)'
;MRCELVNDAGISEPLLPYDDLMASARRMLRQARASQWSSLATEQLEFCKAWERLERSGVNACLNEPQVAQRDRLIHEVDVQVDEVWRLLNERQLELSRELSRQGASLLPEFCVTKKAGFAHDGLSGRVPC
;
A
#
# COMPACT_ATOMS: atom_id res chain seq x y z
N MET A 1 18.54 -20.21 -30.25
CA MET A 1 19.34 -19.51 -29.23
C MET A 1 19.96 -20.56 -28.34
N ARG A 2 21.28 -20.52 -28.13
CA ARG A 2 21.99 -21.46 -27.25
C ARG A 2 22.10 -20.81 -25.88
N CYS A 3 21.54 -21.44 -24.84
CA CYS A 3 21.86 -21.12 -23.46
C CYS A 3 23.18 -21.82 -23.13
N GLU A 4 24.24 -21.04 -22.97
CA GLU A 4 25.52 -21.54 -22.47
C GLU A 4 25.39 -21.67 -20.94
N LEU A 5 25.54 -22.91 -20.46
CA LEU A 5 25.53 -23.26 -19.05
C LEU A 5 26.83 -22.78 -18.41
N VAL A 6 26.82 -21.57 -17.85
CA VAL A 6 27.91 -21.10 -17.00
C VAL A 6 27.64 -21.58 -15.57
N ASN A 7 28.39 -22.60 -15.16
CA ASN A 7 28.62 -22.91 -13.76
C ASN A 7 29.55 -21.84 -13.19
N ASP A 8 29.08 -21.02 -12.25
CA ASP A 8 29.90 -20.64 -11.10
C ASP A 8 29.07 -20.03 -9.95
N ALA A 9 29.55 -20.27 -8.73
CA ALA A 9 28.91 -19.88 -7.49
C ALA A 9 28.95 -18.35 -7.27
N GLY A 10 27.93 -17.65 -7.76
CA GLY A 10 27.76 -16.23 -7.48
C GLY A 10 26.58 -15.64 -8.24
N ILE A 11 25.38 -15.69 -7.63
CA ILE A 11 24.11 -15.28 -8.24
C ILE A 11 23.83 -16.09 -9.51
N SER A 12 22.91 -17.05 -9.42
CA SER A 12 22.38 -17.71 -10.61
C SER A 12 21.81 -16.61 -11.52
N GLU A 13 22.54 -16.20 -12.57
CA GLU A 13 22.15 -15.13 -13.52
C GLU A 13 20.65 -15.16 -13.92
N PRO A 14 20.02 -16.34 -14.11
CA PRO A 14 18.58 -16.44 -14.38
C PRO A 14 17.64 -15.97 -13.25
N LEU A 15 18.11 -15.82 -12.01
CA LEU A 15 17.29 -15.39 -10.87
C LEU A 15 17.41 -13.89 -10.56
N LEU A 16 18.36 -13.20 -11.18
CA LEU A 16 18.61 -11.77 -10.95
C LEU A 16 17.36 -10.89 -11.11
N PRO A 17 16.48 -11.11 -12.11
CA PRO A 17 15.22 -10.37 -12.21
C PRO A 17 14.27 -10.54 -10.99
N TYR A 18 14.29 -11.70 -10.34
CA TYR A 18 13.51 -11.95 -9.12
C TYR A 18 14.15 -11.30 -7.90
N ASP A 19 15.48 -11.30 -7.82
CA ASP A 19 16.22 -10.62 -6.76
C ASP A 19 16.01 -9.10 -6.81
N ASP A 20 15.96 -8.51 -8.01
CA ASP A 20 15.66 -7.09 -8.21
C ASP A 20 14.23 -6.75 -7.76
N LEU A 21 13.26 -7.58 -8.12
CA LEU A 21 11.87 -7.44 -7.71
C LEU A 21 11.74 -7.51 -6.18
N MET A 22 12.40 -8.51 -5.58
CA MET A 22 12.50 -8.68 -4.13
C MET A 22 13.13 -7.48 -3.44
N ALA A 23 14.22 -6.95 -3.97
CA ALA A 23 14.90 -5.78 -3.42
C ALA A 23 14.00 -4.55 -3.41
N SER A 24 13.18 -4.37 -4.46
CA SER A 24 12.19 -3.30 -4.52
C SER A 24 11.05 -3.50 -3.52
N ALA A 25 10.49 -4.71 -3.40
CA ALA A 25 9.49 -5.03 -2.38
C ALA A 25 9.98 -4.72 -0.95
N ARG A 26 11.25 -5.05 -0.65
CA ARG A 26 11.89 -4.75 0.64
C ARG A 26 12.07 -3.26 0.87
N ARG A 27 12.34 -2.48 -0.16
CA ARG A 27 12.40 -1.01 -0.07
C ARG A 27 11.02 -0.42 0.19
N MET A 28 9.98 -0.88 -0.53
CA MET A 28 8.60 -0.45 -0.30
C MET A 28 8.18 -0.71 1.15
N LEU A 29 8.39 -1.92 1.66
CA LEU A 29 8.01 -2.27 3.02
C LEU A 29 8.75 -1.43 4.07
N ARG A 30 10.06 -1.18 3.87
CA ARG A 30 10.83 -0.29 4.76
C ARG A 30 10.27 1.14 4.76
N GLN A 31 9.95 1.68 3.59
CA GLN A 31 9.39 3.03 3.47
C GLN A 31 8.00 3.13 4.09
N ALA A 32 7.13 2.14 3.88
CA ALA A 32 5.80 2.07 4.49
C ALA A 32 5.89 2.02 6.03
N ARG A 33 6.76 1.18 6.59
CA ARG A 33 7.00 1.10 8.04
C ARG A 33 7.57 2.38 8.64
N ALA A 34 8.37 3.12 7.87
CA ALA A 34 8.91 4.41 8.26
C ALA A 34 7.95 5.59 7.97
N SER A 35 6.71 5.30 7.52
CA SER A 35 5.72 6.31 7.12
C SER A 35 6.22 7.31 6.08
N GLN A 36 7.16 6.89 5.23
CA GLN A 36 7.73 7.71 4.15
C GLN A 36 6.85 7.62 2.89
N TRP A 37 5.60 8.09 3.00
CA TRP A 37 4.56 7.89 1.98
C TRP A 37 4.92 8.48 0.60
N SER A 38 5.60 9.63 0.58
CA SER A 38 6.06 10.26 -0.67
C SER A 38 7.09 9.39 -1.40
N SER A 39 8.08 8.88 -0.67
CA SER A 39 9.12 7.99 -1.18
C SER A 39 8.54 6.63 -1.59
N LEU A 40 7.54 6.14 -0.85
CA LEU A 40 6.84 4.89 -1.15
C LEU A 40 6.19 4.91 -2.54
N ALA A 41 5.60 6.03 -2.95
CA ALA A 41 5.03 6.16 -4.30
C ALA A 41 6.11 6.08 -5.39
N THR A 42 7.30 6.64 -5.16
CA THR A 42 8.42 6.52 -6.10
C THR A 42 8.92 5.07 -6.18
N GLU A 43 9.05 4.39 -5.05
CA GLU A 43 9.50 3.00 -5.04
C GLU A 43 8.46 2.04 -5.65
N GLN A 44 7.17 2.31 -5.48
CA GLN A 44 6.10 1.54 -6.13
C GLN A 44 6.25 1.57 -7.66
N LEU A 45 6.61 2.72 -8.24
CA LEU A 45 6.89 2.80 -9.67
C LEU A 45 8.09 1.93 -10.06
N GLU A 46 9.15 1.90 -9.25
CA GLU A 46 10.31 1.04 -9.49
C GLU A 46 9.96 -0.46 -9.37
N PHE A 47 9.10 -0.82 -8.44
CA PHE A 47 8.56 -2.18 -8.31
C PHE A 47 7.79 -2.58 -9.57
N CYS A 48 6.88 -1.73 -10.06
CA CYS A 48 6.14 -1.98 -11.30
C CYS A 48 7.08 -2.16 -12.51
N LYS A 49 8.11 -1.31 -12.64
CA LYS A 49 9.12 -1.45 -13.69
C LYS A 49 9.89 -2.77 -13.57
N ALA A 50 10.25 -3.20 -12.36
CA ALA A 50 10.92 -4.46 -12.13
C ALA A 50 10.04 -5.66 -12.51
N TRP A 51 8.75 -5.60 -12.15
CA TRP A 51 7.75 -6.60 -12.52
C TRP A 51 7.60 -6.70 -14.05
N GLU A 52 7.44 -5.59 -14.75
CA GLU A 52 7.35 -5.58 -16.21
C GLU A 52 8.61 -6.12 -16.88
N ARG A 53 9.81 -5.79 -16.36
CA ARG A 53 11.07 -6.34 -16.85
C ARG A 53 11.12 -7.85 -16.66
N LEU A 54 10.67 -8.35 -15.51
CA LEU A 54 10.59 -9.77 -15.22
C LEU A 54 9.65 -10.49 -16.21
N GLU A 55 8.45 -9.97 -16.43
CA GLU A 55 7.49 -10.54 -17.39
C GLU A 55 8.05 -10.61 -18.82
N ARG A 56 8.76 -9.56 -19.25
CA ARG A 56 9.35 -9.49 -20.60
C ARG A 56 10.63 -10.32 -20.75
N SER A 57 11.29 -10.69 -19.66
CA SER A 57 12.61 -11.35 -19.70
C SER A 57 12.58 -12.76 -20.30
N GLY A 58 11.43 -13.46 -20.28
CA GLY A 58 11.34 -14.87 -20.66
C GLY A 58 12.16 -15.82 -19.77
N VAL A 59 12.66 -15.33 -18.62
CA VAL A 59 13.66 -16.04 -17.81
C VAL A 59 13.13 -17.36 -17.23
N ASN A 60 11.81 -17.47 -17.06
CA ASN A 60 11.12 -18.69 -16.64
C ASN A 60 11.45 -19.90 -17.51
N ALA A 61 11.70 -19.71 -18.81
CA ALA A 61 12.02 -20.81 -19.73
C ALA A 61 13.45 -21.37 -19.55
N CYS A 62 14.30 -20.65 -18.80
CA CYS A 62 15.72 -20.97 -18.64
C CYS A 62 16.06 -21.53 -17.25
N LEU A 63 15.07 -21.67 -16.36
CA LEU A 63 15.30 -22.15 -15.00
C LEU A 63 15.40 -23.67 -14.95
N ASN A 64 16.38 -24.18 -14.22
CA ASN A 64 16.44 -25.58 -13.80
C ASN A 64 15.57 -25.83 -12.56
N GLU A 65 15.34 -27.09 -12.21
CA GLU A 65 14.46 -27.49 -11.11
C GLU A 65 14.78 -26.84 -9.75
N PRO A 66 16.05 -26.80 -9.26
CA PRO A 66 16.35 -26.09 -8.02
C PRO A 66 16.14 -24.57 -8.12
N GLN A 67 16.38 -23.95 -9.29
CA GLN A 67 16.08 -22.53 -9.51
C GLN A 67 14.58 -22.25 -9.52
N VAL A 68 13.75 -23.16 -10.02
CA VAL A 68 12.27 -23.05 -9.94
C VAL A 68 11.82 -23.02 -8.48
N ALA A 69 12.32 -23.93 -7.65
CA ALA A 69 12.00 -23.93 -6.22
C ALA A 69 12.51 -22.67 -5.48
N GLN A 70 13.60 -22.06 -5.94
CA GLN A 70 14.09 -20.80 -5.40
C GLN A 70 13.25 -19.61 -5.86
N ARG A 71 12.86 -19.58 -7.15
CA ARG A 71 11.94 -18.59 -7.70
C ARG A 71 10.63 -18.55 -6.92
N ASP A 72 10.03 -19.71 -6.67
CA ASP A 72 8.73 -19.78 -6.00
C ASP A 72 8.80 -19.23 -4.57
N ARG A 73 9.93 -19.46 -3.89
CA ARG A 73 10.22 -18.85 -2.58
C ARG A 73 10.35 -17.33 -2.68
N LEU A 74 11.07 -16.82 -3.67
CA LEU A 74 11.22 -15.38 -3.89
C LEU A 74 9.88 -14.70 -4.20
N ILE A 75 9.06 -15.30 -5.07
CA ILE A 75 7.71 -14.78 -5.40
C ILE A 75 6.84 -14.75 -4.14
N HIS A 76 6.80 -15.84 -3.39
CA HIS A 76 6.03 -15.90 -2.15
C HIS A 76 6.47 -14.83 -1.14
N GLU A 77 7.77 -14.62 -0.96
CA GLU A 77 8.29 -13.56 -0.09
C GLU A 77 7.99 -12.15 -0.62
N VAL A 78 7.91 -11.95 -1.94
CA VAL A 78 7.46 -10.67 -2.53
C VAL A 78 6.00 -10.42 -2.18
N ASP A 79 5.14 -11.41 -2.36
CA ASP A 79 3.70 -11.31 -2.06
C ASP A 79 3.48 -10.93 -0.60
N VAL A 80 4.15 -11.62 0.34
CA VAL A 80 4.08 -11.33 1.78
C VAL A 80 4.45 -9.88 2.09
N GLN A 81 5.46 -9.33 1.41
CA GLN A 81 5.89 -7.96 1.64
C GLN A 81 4.92 -6.94 1.05
N VAL A 82 4.39 -7.21 -0.15
CA VAL A 82 3.41 -6.35 -0.82
C VAL A 82 2.09 -6.32 -0.03
N ASP A 83 1.64 -7.46 0.50
CA ASP A 83 0.45 -7.54 1.36
C ASP A 83 0.60 -6.70 2.63
N GLU A 84 1.78 -6.74 3.25
CA GLU A 84 2.06 -5.92 4.43
C GLU A 84 2.12 -4.42 4.10
N VAL A 85 2.64 -4.03 2.93
CA VAL A 85 2.58 -2.65 2.45
C VAL A 85 1.12 -2.21 2.27
N TRP A 86 0.27 -3.06 1.67
CA TRP A 86 -1.15 -2.78 1.51
C TRP A 86 -1.87 -2.61 2.84
N ARG A 87 -1.58 -3.45 3.83
CA ARG A 87 -2.12 -3.31 5.19
C ARG A 87 -1.78 -1.93 5.78
N LEU A 88 -0.52 -1.52 5.69
CA LEU A 88 -0.05 -0.23 6.22
C LEU A 88 -0.67 0.97 5.47
N LEU A 89 -0.84 0.87 4.14
CA LEU A 89 -1.51 1.90 3.34
C LEU A 89 -2.99 2.06 3.74
N ASN A 90 -3.69 0.96 3.97
CA ASN A 90 -5.08 0.99 4.43
C ASN A 90 -5.21 1.64 5.81
N GLU A 91 -4.31 1.31 6.73
CA GLU A 91 -4.24 1.97 8.05
C GLU A 91 -4.03 3.47 7.91
N ARG A 92 -3.07 3.89 7.07
CA ARG A 92 -2.81 5.31 6.84
C ARG A 92 -4.00 6.02 6.18
N GLN A 93 -4.70 5.37 5.26
CA GLN A 93 -5.90 5.93 4.64
C GLN A 93 -7.00 6.18 5.67
N LEU A 94 -7.20 5.24 6.61
CA LEU A 94 -8.16 5.42 7.71
C LEU A 94 -7.77 6.57 8.65
N GLU A 95 -6.48 6.71 8.96
CA GLU A 95 -5.96 7.84 9.75
C GLU A 95 -6.23 9.18 9.06
N LEU A 96 -5.88 9.29 7.78
CA LEU A 96 -6.11 10.49 6.97
C LEU A 96 -7.59 10.86 6.90
N SER A 97 -8.48 9.87 6.76
CA SER A 97 -9.93 10.08 6.77
C SER A 97 -10.42 10.68 8.10
N ARG A 98 -9.89 10.21 9.23
CA ARG A 98 -10.19 10.76 10.57
C ARG A 98 -9.60 12.16 10.76
N GLU A 99 -8.39 12.40 10.26
CA GLU A 99 -7.74 13.72 10.29
C GLU A 99 -8.56 14.76 9.50
N LEU A 100 -8.95 14.44 8.27
CA LEU A 100 -9.78 15.31 7.43
C LEU A 100 -11.15 15.58 8.06
N SER A 101 -11.78 14.57 8.66
CA SER A 101 -13.08 14.74 9.34
C SER A 101 -12.97 15.69 10.54
N ARG A 102 -11.89 15.61 11.33
CA ARG A 102 -11.63 16.54 12.45
C ARG A 102 -11.37 17.96 11.97
N GLN A 103 -10.56 18.13 10.93
CA GLN A 103 -10.27 19.45 10.36
C GLN A 103 -11.53 20.07 9.75
N GLY A 104 -12.33 19.29 9.01
CA GLY A 104 -13.61 19.74 8.47
C GLY A 104 -14.59 20.18 9.56
N ALA A 105 -14.68 19.44 10.68
CA ALA A 105 -15.49 19.84 11.83
C ALA A 105 -14.99 21.13 12.50
N SER A 106 -13.67 21.38 12.52
CA SER A 106 -13.10 22.62 13.08
C SER A 106 -13.30 23.85 12.20
N LEU A 107 -13.57 23.66 10.91
CA LEU A 107 -13.86 24.73 9.95
C LEU A 107 -15.35 25.07 9.88
N LEU A 108 -16.23 24.25 10.46
CA LEU A 108 -17.63 24.57 10.62
C LEU A 108 -17.77 25.53 11.82
N PRO A 109 -18.33 26.74 11.65
CA PRO A 109 -18.68 27.57 12.79
C PRO A 109 -19.63 26.78 13.69
N GLU A 110 -19.47 26.89 15.00
CA GLU A 110 -20.39 26.32 16.00
C GLU A 110 -21.80 26.91 15.83
N PHE A 111 -22.56 26.42 14.85
CA PHE A 111 -23.98 26.71 14.74
C PHE A 111 -24.75 25.75 15.65
N CYS A 112 -24.84 26.17 16.91
CA CYS A 112 -25.90 25.94 17.90
C CYS A 112 -26.26 24.50 18.31
N VAL A 113 -26.05 24.19 19.60
CA VAL A 113 -27.14 23.69 20.46
C VAL A 113 -27.10 24.42 21.81
N THR A 114 -27.59 25.66 21.87
CA THR A 114 -28.18 26.18 23.11
C THR A 114 -29.58 25.61 23.25
N LYS A 115 -29.70 24.37 23.74
CA LYS A 115 -30.94 23.92 24.40
C LYS A 115 -30.80 24.18 25.89
N LYS A 116 -31.01 25.43 26.29
CA LYS A 116 -31.42 25.76 27.66
C LYS A 116 -32.82 26.36 27.58
N ALA A 117 -33.79 25.59 28.06
CA ALA A 117 -34.88 26.01 28.95
C ALA A 117 -35.97 24.95 28.88
N GLY A 118 -36.34 24.39 30.03
CA GLY A 118 -37.43 23.45 30.13
C GLY A 118 -38.74 24.08 29.67
N PHE A 119 -39.56 23.28 29.01
CA PHE A 119 -41.00 23.51 28.94
C PHE A 119 -41.67 22.18 29.26
N ALA A 120 -42.10 22.07 30.51
CA ALA A 120 -43.31 21.35 30.85
C ALA A 120 -44.51 22.13 30.30
N HIS A 121 -45.61 21.39 30.12
CA HIS A 121 -46.98 21.79 29.82
C HIS A 121 -47.45 21.75 28.36
N ASP A 122 -48.26 20.72 28.13
CA ASP A 122 -49.52 20.69 27.40
C ASP A 122 -50.14 22.06 27.07
N GLY A 123 -50.67 22.18 25.84
CA GLY A 123 -51.83 23.02 25.57
C GLY A 123 -51.63 24.19 24.60
N LEU A 124 -52.37 24.09 23.49
CA LEU A 124 -52.99 25.18 22.71
C LEU A 124 -52.12 26.01 21.74
N SER A 125 -52.33 25.72 20.45
CA SER A 125 -52.86 26.64 19.43
C SER A 125 -52.56 28.15 19.61
N GLY A 126 -51.77 28.70 18.68
CA GLY A 126 -51.72 30.14 18.45
C GLY A 126 -50.69 30.49 17.37
N ARG A 127 -51.17 31.04 16.24
CA ARG A 127 -50.35 31.62 15.16
C ARG A 127 -49.43 32.72 15.70
N VAL A 128 -48.28 32.92 15.05
CA VAL A 128 -47.53 34.18 15.16
C VAL A 128 -47.12 34.65 13.77
N PRO A 129 -47.44 35.89 13.39
CA PRO A 129 -46.55 36.68 12.56
C PRO A 129 -46.03 37.87 13.38
N CYS A 130 -44.71 37.90 13.54
CA CYS A 130 -43.73 39.00 13.44
C CYS A 130 -42.49 38.52 14.18
#